data_AF-A0A959M2E5-F1
#
_entry.id   AF-A0A959M2E5-F1
#
_cell.length_a   1.000
_cell.length_b   1.000
_cell.length_c   1.000
_cell.angle_alpha   90.00
_cell.angle_beta   90.00
_cell.angle_gamma   90.00
#
_symmetry.space_group_name_H-M   'P 1'
#
loop_
_entity.id
_entity.type
_entity.pdbx_description
1 polymer ?
#
loop_
_entity_poly.entity_id
_entity_poly.type
_entity_poly.pdbx_seq_one_letter_code
_entity_poly.pdbx_strand_id
1 'polypeptide(L)'
;MQSNPLPFLRRNWFKLLCIGLLIYIFFQKDLSFQINMSAPGAPSAPPVTSHAPEEQMTDAQPGTASASANLFDRLTLPSFGNPTEVYLRDKLKAISTDDKMAYLRRFAQVAISERKKYGIPSSIILASALLHSTAGKSNAATTANNHFNLAADPTWSGPVKSISGLKLRSYDNAWSSFRDHSQYLATFDFGSAALPRSDNYQAWAALLDRHHISTEPKLEETLLEIISTFQLYELDSK
;
A
#
# COMPACT_ATOMS: atom_id res chain seq x y z
N MET A 1 22.78 -27.99 48.44
CA MET A 1 21.66 -27.04 48.61
C MET A 1 20.61 -27.35 47.55
N GLN A 2 19.54 -28.05 47.90
CA GLN A 2 18.43 -28.35 46.98
C GLN A 2 17.47 -27.16 46.96
N SER A 3 17.36 -26.47 45.82
CA SER A 3 16.38 -25.40 45.63
C SER A 3 15.01 -26.02 45.36
N ASN A 4 14.07 -25.84 46.30
CA ASN A 4 12.69 -26.25 46.09
C ASN A 4 12.07 -25.41 44.96
N PRO A 5 11.54 -26.01 43.88
CA PRO A 5 11.03 -25.27 42.71
C PRO A 5 9.60 -24.72 42.90
N LEU A 6 8.93 -25.09 43.99
CA LEU A 6 7.54 -24.71 44.30
C LEU A 6 7.25 -23.19 44.26
N PRO A 7 8.08 -22.29 44.83
CA PRO A 7 7.81 -20.85 44.75
C PRO A 7 8.03 -20.27 43.34
N PHE A 8 8.95 -20.85 42.54
CA PHE A 8 9.17 -20.44 41.16
C PHE A 8 7.99 -20.84 40.27
N LEU A 9 7.49 -22.06 40.44
CA LEU A 9 6.37 -22.59 39.67
C LEU A 9 5.09 -21.79 39.96
N ARG A 10 4.81 -21.45 41.23
CA ARG A 10 3.65 -20.63 41.60
C ARG A 10 3.72 -19.21 41.05
N ARG A 11 4.92 -18.59 41.01
CA ARG A 11 5.08 -17.21 40.51
C ARG A 11 5.03 -17.12 38.98
N ASN A 12 5.41 -18.19 38.28
CA ASN A 12 5.53 -18.19 36.82
C ASN A 12 4.54 -19.12 36.09
N TRP A 13 3.53 -19.66 36.79
CA TRP A 13 2.62 -20.68 36.24
C TRP A 13 1.90 -20.25 34.95
N PHE A 14 1.46 -18.98 34.87
CA PHE A 14 0.81 -18.43 33.67
C PHE A 14 1.77 -18.36 32.47
N LYS A 15 3.04 -17.99 32.69
CA LYS A 15 4.05 -17.95 31.63
C LYS A 15 4.38 -19.35 31.10
N LEU A 16 4.44 -20.33 32.00
CA LEU A 16 4.64 -21.73 31.62
C LEU A 16 3.45 -22.27 30.82
N LEU A 17 2.22 -21.86 31.14
CA LEU A 17 1.02 -22.18 30.36
C LEU A 17 1.08 -21.58 28.96
N CYS A 18 1.47 -20.29 28.82
CA CYS A 18 1.64 -19.67 27.51
C CYS A 18 2.73 -20.33 26.66
N ILE A 19 3.87 -20.67 27.26
CA ILE A 19 4.96 -21.38 26.57
C ILE A 19 4.50 -22.77 26.13
N GLY A 20 3.78 -23.50 26.98
CA GLY A 20 3.19 -24.80 26.64
C GLY A 20 2.19 -24.71 25.49
N LEU A 21 1.34 -23.67 25.47
CA LEU A 21 0.38 -23.42 24.38
C LEU A 21 1.11 -23.12 23.06
N LEU A 22 2.18 -22.34 23.09
CA LEU A 22 2.99 -22.05 21.90
C LEU A 22 3.68 -23.31 21.35
N ILE A 23 4.23 -24.16 22.23
CA ILE A 23 4.81 -25.45 21.83
C ILE A 23 3.73 -26.37 21.23
N TYR A 24 2.54 -26.41 21.82
CA TYR A 24 1.42 -27.22 21.33
C TYR A 24 0.96 -26.78 19.94
N ILE A 25 0.84 -25.48 19.69
CA ILE A 25 0.49 -24.92 18.37
C ILE A 25 1.57 -25.25 17.34
N PHE A 26 2.85 -25.22 17.74
CA PHE A 26 3.97 -25.55 16.85
C PHE A 26 3.95 -27.03 16.43
N PHE A 27 3.65 -27.96 17.36
CA PHE A 27 3.54 -29.39 17.07
C PHE A 27 2.31 -29.76 16.22
N GLN A 28 1.22 -29.00 16.27
CA GLN A 28 0.08 -29.21 15.37
C GLN A 28 0.38 -28.86 13.90
N LYS A 29 1.45 -28.11 13.62
CA LYS A 29 1.81 -27.71 12.25
C LYS A 29 2.64 -28.74 11.49
N ASP A 30 3.08 -29.82 12.13
CA ASP A 30 3.78 -30.95 11.50
C ASP A 30 2.85 -32.13 11.17
N LEU A 31 1.70 -31.83 10.55
CA LEU A 31 0.83 -32.84 9.96
C LEU A 31 0.67 -32.59 8.46
N SER A 32 1.19 -33.57 7.69
CA SER A 32 0.99 -33.86 6.27
C SER A 32 1.56 -32.90 5.22
N PHE A 33 2.61 -33.34 4.52
CA PHE A 33 2.69 -33.31 3.05
C PHE A 33 3.74 -34.34 2.57
N GLN A 34 3.30 -35.55 2.24
CA GLN A 34 4.01 -36.42 1.29
C GLN A 34 3.22 -36.41 -0.02
N ILE A 35 3.80 -35.85 -1.07
CA ILE A 35 3.33 -36.08 -2.44
C ILE A 35 4.32 -37.06 -3.07
N ASN A 36 3.88 -38.29 -3.20
CA ASN A 36 4.56 -39.36 -3.91
C ASN A 36 3.93 -39.42 -5.31
N MET A 37 4.71 -39.15 -6.36
CA MET A 37 4.32 -39.51 -7.73
C MET A 37 5.55 -40.06 -8.44
N SER A 38 5.66 -41.39 -8.43
CA SER A 38 6.42 -42.14 -9.42
C SER A 38 5.46 -42.62 -10.50
N ALA A 39 5.72 -42.27 -11.76
CA ALA A 39 5.50 -43.14 -12.91
C ALA A 39 6.18 -42.59 -14.18
N PRO A 40 6.58 -43.46 -15.13
CA PRO A 40 7.77 -43.28 -15.96
C PRO A 40 7.48 -43.10 -17.47
N GLY A 41 8.53 -42.74 -18.22
CA GLY A 41 8.69 -43.15 -19.61
C GLY A 41 8.53 -42.05 -20.67
N ALA A 42 9.65 -41.50 -21.12
CA ALA A 42 9.82 -40.93 -22.47
C ALA A 42 9.89 -42.09 -23.51
N PRO A 43 9.83 -41.87 -24.85
CA PRO A 43 10.99 -41.30 -25.55
C PRO A 43 10.72 -40.48 -26.85
N SER A 44 11.75 -39.68 -27.22
CA SER A 44 12.25 -39.34 -28.59
C SER A 44 11.34 -38.56 -29.59
N ALA A 45 11.77 -37.60 -30.41
CA ALA A 45 12.99 -36.85 -30.74
C ALA A 45 12.61 -35.86 -31.92
N PRO A 46 13.47 -34.92 -32.38
CA PRO A 46 13.16 -33.62 -33.03
C PRO A 46 13.46 -33.60 -34.57
N PRO A 47 13.89 -32.51 -35.26
CA PRO A 47 13.57 -31.06 -35.32
C PRO A 47 13.21 -30.57 -36.76
N VAL A 48 12.73 -29.33 -36.98
CA VAL A 48 12.89 -28.63 -38.28
C VAL A 48 13.14 -27.13 -38.10
N THR A 49 14.31 -26.70 -38.54
CA THR A 49 14.78 -25.33 -38.80
C THR A 49 14.31 -24.83 -40.17
N SER A 50 13.95 -23.55 -40.32
CA SER A 50 14.12 -22.82 -41.58
C SER A 50 13.84 -21.31 -41.48
N HIS A 51 14.91 -20.55 -41.72
CA HIS A 51 15.01 -19.28 -42.47
C HIS A 51 14.55 -17.93 -41.87
N ALA A 52 15.56 -17.07 -41.67
CA ALA A 52 15.52 -15.61 -41.77
C ALA A 52 15.28 -15.14 -43.23
N PRO A 53 14.99 -13.85 -43.45
CA PRO A 53 16.06 -12.99 -43.95
C PRO A 53 16.22 -11.65 -43.20
N GLU A 54 17.46 -11.16 -43.24
CA GLU A 54 17.92 -9.81 -42.86
C GLU A 54 17.27 -8.71 -43.72
N GLU A 55 17.02 -7.55 -43.12
CA GLU A 55 17.37 -6.25 -43.71
C GLU A 55 17.97 -5.34 -42.63
N GLN A 56 18.98 -4.58 -43.04
CA GLN A 56 20.00 -3.92 -42.23
C GLN A 56 19.91 -2.38 -42.40
N MET A 57 20.37 -1.68 -41.35
CA MET A 57 20.78 -0.26 -41.28
C MET A 57 19.65 0.79 -41.36
N THR A 58 19.58 1.76 -40.44
CA THR A 58 20.49 2.92 -40.44
C THR A 58 20.49 3.68 -39.11
N ASP A 59 21.71 3.98 -38.65
CA ASP A 59 22.20 5.10 -37.81
C ASP A 59 21.89 5.17 -36.29
N ALA A 60 22.96 5.27 -35.51
CA ALA A 60 22.99 5.58 -34.08
C ALA A 60 24.12 6.60 -33.87
N GLN A 61 23.88 7.70 -33.13
CA GLN A 61 24.33 7.97 -31.74
C GLN A 61 24.18 9.50 -31.47
N PRO A 62 24.33 10.07 -30.24
CA PRO A 62 24.19 9.59 -28.86
C PRO A 62 23.12 10.37 -28.06
N GLY A 63 22.57 9.74 -27.01
CA GLY A 63 21.70 10.43 -26.06
C GLY A 63 21.87 9.89 -24.65
N THR A 64 22.40 10.73 -23.77
CA THR A 64 22.67 10.54 -22.34
C THR A 64 21.55 9.82 -21.58
N ALA A 65 21.92 8.78 -20.83
CA ALA A 65 21.05 8.17 -19.83
C ALA A 65 20.75 9.16 -18.70
N SER A 66 19.52 9.69 -18.70
CA SER A 66 18.91 10.31 -17.52
C SER A 66 17.82 9.36 -17.04
N ALA A 67 18.18 8.52 -16.08
CA ALA A 67 17.27 7.58 -15.43
C ALA A 67 16.47 8.32 -14.35
N SER A 68 15.32 8.89 -14.72
CA SER A 68 14.22 9.25 -13.80
C SER A 68 12.94 9.64 -14.56
N ALA A 69 12.64 8.98 -15.67
CA ALA A 69 11.39 9.22 -16.40
C ALA A 69 10.21 8.64 -15.62
N ASN A 70 9.43 9.55 -15.04
CA ASN A 70 8.10 9.43 -14.43
C ASN A 70 7.38 8.11 -14.71
N LEU A 71 7.13 7.36 -13.65
CA LEU A 71 6.37 6.09 -13.69
C LEU A 71 4.96 6.26 -14.28
N PHE A 72 4.40 7.47 -14.21
CA PHE A 72 3.10 7.82 -14.78
C PHE A 72 3.13 8.17 -16.27
N ASP A 73 4.26 8.66 -16.82
CA ASP A 73 4.37 8.97 -18.26
C ASP A 73 4.44 7.70 -19.12
N ARG A 74 4.88 6.56 -18.56
CA ARG A 74 4.89 5.26 -19.27
C ARG A 74 3.52 4.57 -19.31
N LEU A 75 2.52 5.14 -18.65
CA LEU A 75 1.12 4.73 -18.83
C LEU A 75 0.51 5.66 -19.89
N THR A 76 0.77 5.39 -21.16
CA THR A 76 0.03 5.98 -22.27
C THR A 76 -1.42 5.48 -22.21
N LEU A 77 -2.21 6.09 -21.33
CA LEU A 77 -3.66 5.96 -21.30
C LEU A 77 -4.18 6.73 -22.52
N PRO A 78 -4.95 6.08 -23.41
CA PRO A 78 -5.44 6.77 -24.58
C PRO A 78 -6.43 7.85 -24.14
N SER A 79 -6.18 9.09 -24.59
CA SER A 79 -7.12 10.19 -24.49
C SER A 79 -8.36 9.86 -25.33
N PHE A 80 -9.40 9.33 -24.68
CA PHE A 80 -10.72 9.16 -25.29
C PHE A 80 -11.74 10.02 -24.55
N GLY A 81 -12.46 10.84 -25.32
CA GLY A 81 -13.44 11.79 -24.85
C GLY A 81 -14.49 11.17 -23.92
N ASN A 82 -14.67 11.85 -22.78
CA ASN A 82 -15.76 11.81 -21.81
C ASN A 82 -16.67 10.55 -21.76
N PRO A 83 -16.39 9.67 -20.79
CA PRO A 83 -17.41 9.00 -19.99
C PRO A 83 -17.23 9.45 -18.54
N THR A 84 -18.14 10.29 -18.02
CA THR A 84 -18.23 10.79 -16.63
C THR A 84 -17.15 10.20 -15.70
N GLU A 85 -15.96 10.81 -15.66
CA GLU A 85 -14.91 10.34 -14.76
C GLU A 85 -15.42 10.51 -13.34
N VAL A 86 -15.82 9.40 -12.71
CA VAL A 86 -16.32 9.44 -11.34
C VAL A 86 -15.10 9.61 -10.42
N TYR A 87 -14.85 10.87 -10.04
CA TYR A 87 -13.76 11.26 -9.16
C TYR A 87 -13.92 10.63 -7.77
N LEU A 88 -12.79 10.44 -7.06
CA LEU A 88 -12.78 9.84 -5.72
C LEU A 88 -13.62 10.69 -4.75
N ARG A 89 -13.58 12.01 -4.88
CA ARG A 89 -14.41 12.92 -4.06
C ARG A 89 -15.90 12.67 -4.25
N ASP A 90 -16.35 12.35 -5.47
CA ASP A 90 -17.76 12.12 -5.77
C ASP A 90 -18.23 10.78 -5.19
N LYS A 91 -17.37 9.75 -5.29
CA LYS A 91 -17.60 8.46 -4.61
C LYS A 91 -17.68 8.63 -3.10
N LEU A 92 -16.79 9.44 -2.52
CA LEU A 92 -16.78 9.70 -1.08
C LEU A 92 -18.03 10.51 -0.66
N LYS A 93 -18.49 11.48 -1.44
CA LYS A 93 -19.71 12.25 -1.16
C LYS A 93 -20.95 11.35 -1.01
N ALA A 94 -21.05 10.29 -1.80
CA ALA A 94 -22.14 9.31 -1.71
C ALA A 94 -22.14 8.47 -0.41
N ILE A 95 -21.05 8.48 0.37
CA ILE A 95 -20.98 7.76 1.65
C ILE A 95 -21.58 8.60 2.78
N SER A 96 -22.33 7.95 3.68
CA SER A 96 -22.91 8.60 4.86
C SER A 96 -21.85 9.21 5.77
N THR A 97 -22.20 10.30 6.47
CA THR A 97 -21.30 10.93 7.44
C THR A 97 -20.92 9.98 8.57
N ASP A 98 -21.84 9.15 9.03
CA ASP A 98 -21.60 8.18 10.11
C ASP A 98 -20.56 7.12 9.70
N ASP A 99 -20.63 6.61 8.48
CA ASP A 99 -19.63 5.67 7.97
C ASP A 99 -18.25 6.31 7.85
N LYS A 100 -18.19 7.56 7.36
CA LYS A 100 -16.93 8.32 7.30
C LYS A 100 -16.34 8.51 8.70
N MET A 101 -17.16 8.90 9.67
CA MET A 101 -16.74 9.06 11.05
C MET A 101 -16.30 7.76 11.71
N ALA A 102 -17.01 6.65 11.45
CA ALA A 102 -16.62 5.33 11.94
C ALA A 102 -15.25 4.91 11.39
N TYR A 103 -15.02 5.14 10.09
CA TYR A 103 -13.73 4.90 9.45
C TYR A 103 -12.61 5.76 10.07
N LEU A 104 -12.83 7.07 10.20
CA LEU A 104 -11.85 8.00 10.78
C LEU A 104 -11.50 7.63 12.21
N ARG A 105 -12.49 7.31 13.05
CA ARG A 105 -12.28 6.87 14.44
C ARG A 105 -11.45 5.59 14.50
N ARG A 106 -11.74 4.62 13.62
CA ARG A 106 -11.02 3.34 13.55
C ARG A 106 -9.53 3.53 13.28
N PHE A 107 -9.16 4.44 12.39
CA PHE A 107 -7.77 4.62 11.95
C PHE A 107 -7.03 5.78 12.60
N ALA A 108 -7.69 6.58 13.45
CA ALA A 108 -7.08 7.76 14.08
C ALA A 108 -5.75 7.46 14.79
N GLN A 109 -5.72 6.42 15.64
CA GLN A 109 -4.50 6.04 16.37
C GLN A 109 -3.39 5.51 15.46
N VAL A 110 -3.77 4.90 14.33
CA VAL A 110 -2.81 4.43 13.32
C VAL A 110 -2.13 5.62 12.68
N ALA A 111 -2.89 6.60 12.22
CA ALA A 111 -2.34 7.81 11.60
C ALA A 111 -1.49 8.65 12.58
N ILE A 112 -1.84 8.69 13.87
CA ILE A 112 -0.99 9.31 14.91
C ILE A 112 0.34 8.58 15.03
N SER A 113 0.31 7.25 15.07
CA SER A 113 1.52 6.43 15.18
C SER A 113 2.43 6.58 13.96
N GLU A 114 1.84 6.60 12.76
CA GLU A 114 2.58 6.79 11.51
C GLU A 114 3.14 8.21 11.39
N ARG A 115 2.39 9.26 11.80
CA ARG A 115 2.92 10.64 11.89
C ARG A 115 4.15 10.72 12.78
N LYS A 116 4.08 10.15 13.99
CA LYS A 116 5.21 10.14 14.93
C LYS A 116 6.44 9.44 14.36
N LYS A 117 6.25 8.45 13.50
CA LYS A 117 7.33 7.65 12.92
C LYS A 117 7.92 8.25 11.63
N TYR A 118 7.09 8.84 10.77
CA TYR A 118 7.47 9.27 9.42
C TYR A 118 7.38 10.79 9.20
N GLY A 119 6.85 11.56 10.15
CA GLY A 119 6.75 13.02 10.05
C GLY A 119 5.64 13.54 9.12
N ILE A 120 4.78 12.66 8.58
CA ILE A 120 3.64 13.05 7.73
C ILE A 120 2.44 13.37 8.64
N PRO A 121 1.76 14.52 8.51
CA PRO A 121 0.61 14.88 9.34
C PRO A 121 -0.44 13.77 9.42
N SER A 122 -0.97 13.51 10.61
CA SER A 122 -2.02 12.51 10.82
C SER A 122 -3.29 12.87 10.06
N SER A 123 -3.59 14.17 9.96
CA SER A 123 -4.69 14.70 9.16
C SER A 123 -4.55 14.32 7.68
N ILE A 124 -3.35 14.44 7.11
CA ILE A 124 -3.04 14.07 5.72
C ILE A 124 -3.18 12.56 5.52
N ILE A 125 -2.61 11.75 6.42
CA ILE A 125 -2.72 10.28 6.34
C ILE A 125 -4.19 9.85 6.36
N LEU A 126 -5.01 10.39 7.27
CA LEU A 126 -6.42 10.01 7.38
C LEU A 126 -7.27 10.53 6.23
N ALA A 127 -7.06 11.78 5.80
CA ALA A 127 -7.81 12.35 4.69
C ALA A 127 -7.53 11.57 3.39
N SER A 128 -6.25 11.27 3.12
CA SER A 128 -5.85 10.43 1.99
C SER A 128 -6.46 9.03 2.09
N ALA A 129 -6.37 8.37 3.26
CA ALA A 129 -6.95 7.05 3.45
C ALA A 129 -8.47 7.06 3.26
N LEU A 130 -9.18 8.06 3.80
CA LEU A 130 -10.63 8.20 3.67
C LEU A 130 -11.05 8.37 2.20
N LEU A 131 -10.35 9.24 1.47
CA LEU A 131 -10.61 9.54 0.06
C LEU A 131 -10.38 8.33 -0.84
N HIS A 132 -9.17 7.76 -0.83
CA HIS A 132 -8.77 6.71 -1.76
C HIS A 132 -9.47 5.37 -1.48
N SER A 133 -9.76 5.08 -0.22
CA SER A 133 -10.52 3.89 0.16
C SER A 133 -12.04 4.06 0.02
N THR A 134 -12.53 5.26 -0.29
CA THR A 134 -13.97 5.58 -0.22
C THR A 134 -14.56 5.18 1.14
N ALA A 135 -13.93 5.64 2.22
CA ALA A 135 -14.21 5.24 3.60
C ALA A 135 -14.20 3.71 3.81
N GLY A 136 -13.22 3.03 3.21
CA GLY A 136 -13.02 1.58 3.32
C GLY A 136 -13.93 0.73 2.43
N LYS A 137 -14.74 1.35 1.56
CA LYS A 137 -15.72 0.66 0.70
C LYS A 137 -15.25 0.43 -0.73
N SER A 138 -14.09 0.96 -1.13
CA SER A 138 -13.53 0.71 -2.46
C SER A 138 -13.16 -0.78 -2.64
N ASN A 139 -13.16 -1.24 -3.89
CA ASN A 139 -12.75 -2.61 -4.22
C ASN A 139 -11.29 -2.89 -3.77
N ALA A 140 -10.40 -1.90 -3.91
CA ALA A 140 -9.02 -1.99 -3.43
C ALA A 140 -8.93 -2.14 -1.91
N ALA A 141 -9.72 -1.36 -1.16
CA ALA A 141 -9.74 -1.46 0.30
C ALA A 141 -10.32 -2.80 0.76
N THR A 142 -11.43 -3.24 0.18
CA THR A 142 -12.14 -4.45 0.64
C THR A 142 -11.47 -5.75 0.20
N THR A 143 -10.84 -5.79 -0.97
CA THR A 143 -10.31 -7.03 -1.54
C THR A 143 -8.79 -7.16 -1.51
N ALA A 144 -8.07 -6.05 -1.30
CA ALA A 144 -6.60 -6.01 -1.23
C ALA A 144 -6.09 -5.32 0.04
N ASN A 145 -6.97 -4.88 0.94
CA ASN A 145 -6.63 -4.03 2.08
C ASN A 145 -5.84 -2.76 1.68
N ASN A 146 -5.98 -2.28 0.43
CA ASN A 146 -5.24 -1.13 -0.07
C ASN A 146 -6.08 0.14 0.08
N HIS A 147 -5.85 0.87 1.17
CA HIS A 147 -6.63 2.07 1.51
C HIS A 147 -6.14 3.35 0.80
N PHE A 148 -5.05 3.27 0.05
CA PHE A 148 -4.39 4.42 -0.59
C PHE A 148 -4.30 4.29 -2.11
N ASN A 149 -4.86 3.23 -2.69
CA ASN A 149 -4.75 2.87 -4.11
C ASN A 149 -3.29 2.86 -4.63
N LEU A 150 -2.32 2.47 -3.78
CA LEU A 150 -0.93 2.38 -4.22
C LEU A 150 -0.78 1.34 -5.32
N ALA A 151 -0.23 1.78 -6.45
CA ALA A 151 0.10 0.91 -7.57
C ALA A 151 1.30 0.02 -7.22
N ALA A 152 1.32 -1.17 -7.82
CA ALA A 152 2.48 -2.03 -7.78
C ALA A 152 3.49 -1.57 -8.84
N ASP A 153 4.45 -0.74 -8.42
CA ASP A 153 5.60 -0.37 -9.26
C ASP A 153 6.59 -1.56 -9.39
N PRO A 154 7.57 -1.49 -10.30
CA PRO A 154 8.52 -2.59 -10.51
C PRO A 154 9.39 -2.95 -9.30
N THR A 155 9.49 -2.06 -8.31
CA THR A 155 10.26 -2.30 -7.07
C THR A 155 9.42 -2.98 -5.99
N TRP A 156 8.09 -3.02 -6.16
CA TRP A 156 7.19 -3.69 -5.23
C TRP A 156 7.36 -5.22 -5.31
N SER A 157 7.77 -5.80 -4.18
CA SER A 157 7.99 -7.25 -4.03
C SER A 157 6.88 -7.97 -3.26
N GLY A 158 5.90 -7.24 -2.75
CA GLY A 158 4.78 -7.80 -2.00
C GLY A 158 3.65 -8.34 -2.89
N PRO A 159 2.55 -8.81 -2.28
CA PRO A 159 1.38 -9.28 -3.01
C PRO A 159 0.79 -8.18 -3.91
N VAL A 160 0.27 -8.58 -5.07
CA VAL A 160 -0.35 -7.69 -6.06
C VAL A 160 -1.73 -8.22 -6.42
N LYS A 161 -2.70 -7.33 -6.61
CA LYS A 161 -4.03 -7.68 -7.09
C LYS A 161 -4.38 -6.85 -8.32
N SER A 162 -4.94 -7.50 -9.35
CA SER A 162 -5.50 -6.79 -10.50
C SER A 162 -6.92 -6.34 -10.16
N ILE A 163 -7.15 -5.03 -10.17
CA ILE A 163 -8.45 -4.41 -9.87
C ILE A 163 -8.75 -3.42 -10.99
N SER A 164 -9.83 -3.67 -11.73
CA SER A 164 -10.24 -2.85 -12.87
C SER A 164 -9.11 -2.65 -13.91
N GLY A 165 -8.30 -3.68 -14.16
CA GLY A 165 -7.18 -3.64 -15.09
C GLY A 165 -5.89 -3.04 -14.53
N LEU A 166 -5.92 -2.41 -13.35
CA LEU A 166 -4.73 -1.86 -12.69
C LEU A 166 -4.11 -2.89 -11.73
N LYS A 167 -2.77 -2.93 -11.69
CA LYS A 167 -2.02 -3.73 -10.72
C LYS A 167 -1.79 -2.92 -9.46
N LEU A 168 -2.51 -3.24 -8.39
CA LEU A 168 -2.40 -2.55 -7.10
C LEU A 168 -1.67 -3.42 -6.08
N ARG A 169 -0.93 -2.77 -5.18
CA ARG A 169 -0.35 -3.43 -4.00
C ARG A 169 -1.48 -4.06 -3.18
N SER A 170 -1.21 -5.21 -2.59
CA SER A 170 -2.15 -5.93 -1.72
C SER A 170 -1.48 -6.24 -0.38
N TYR A 171 -2.26 -6.20 0.69
CA TYR A 171 -1.76 -6.32 2.05
C TYR A 171 -2.59 -7.30 2.87
N ASP A 172 -1.97 -7.86 3.91
CA ASP A 172 -2.65 -8.78 4.84
C ASP A 172 -3.76 -8.10 5.64
N ASN A 173 -3.61 -6.79 5.90
CA ASN A 173 -4.57 -6.00 6.65
C ASN A 173 -4.43 -4.50 6.34
N ALA A 174 -5.42 -3.72 6.76
CA ALA A 174 -5.44 -2.28 6.53
C ALA A 174 -4.23 -1.54 7.13
N TRP A 175 -3.76 -1.90 8.33
CA TRP A 175 -2.60 -1.25 8.97
C TRP A 175 -1.33 -1.36 8.12
N SER A 176 -1.11 -2.50 7.47
CA SER A 176 0.02 -2.68 6.54
C SER A 176 -0.02 -1.68 5.38
N SER A 177 -1.21 -1.33 4.88
CA SER A 177 -1.33 -0.28 3.84
C SER A 177 -1.03 1.13 4.35
N PHE A 178 -1.37 1.45 5.61
CA PHE A 178 -1.01 2.73 6.24
C PHE A 178 0.49 2.86 6.43
N ARG A 179 1.14 1.77 6.85
CA ARG A 179 2.59 1.70 6.96
C ARG A 179 3.25 1.90 5.61
N ASP A 180 2.81 1.17 4.60
CA ASP A 180 3.40 1.24 3.26
C ASP A 180 3.20 2.61 2.61
N HIS A 181 2.03 3.24 2.78
CA HIS A 181 1.82 4.62 2.36
C HIS A 181 2.77 5.61 3.03
N SER A 182 3.00 5.46 4.34
CA SER A 182 3.90 6.35 5.07
C SER A 182 5.36 6.15 4.64
N GLN A 183 5.76 4.91 4.36
CA GLN A 183 7.07 4.60 3.78
C GLN A 183 7.21 5.15 2.36
N TYR A 184 6.19 4.94 1.52
CA TYR A 184 6.14 5.43 0.15
C TYR A 184 6.39 6.94 0.11
N LEU A 185 5.65 7.72 0.89
CA LEU A 185 5.84 9.18 0.95
C LEU A 185 7.19 9.56 1.57
N ALA A 186 7.68 8.84 2.58
CA ALA A 186 8.98 9.13 3.18
C ALA A 186 10.15 8.89 2.21
N THR A 187 9.99 7.98 1.25
CA THR A 187 11.01 7.66 0.24
C THR A 187 10.71 8.25 -1.14
N PHE A 188 9.58 8.94 -1.30
CA PHE A 188 9.19 9.52 -2.58
C PHE A 188 10.14 10.65 -2.96
N ASP A 189 10.57 10.67 -4.22
CA ASP A 189 11.43 11.73 -4.72
C ASP A 189 10.59 12.98 -5.02
N PHE A 190 10.53 13.89 -4.04
CA PHE A 190 9.94 15.22 -4.21
C PHE A 190 10.89 16.21 -4.91
N GLY A 191 11.97 15.71 -5.55
CA GLY A 191 12.98 16.53 -6.20
C GLY A 191 13.71 17.43 -5.20
N SER A 192 13.91 18.70 -5.56
CA SER A 192 14.56 19.69 -4.69
C SER A 192 13.64 20.28 -3.61
N ALA A 193 12.38 19.84 -3.50
CA ALA A 193 11.45 20.37 -2.52
C ALA A 193 11.78 19.86 -1.11
N ALA A 194 11.82 20.79 -0.15
CA ALA A 194 11.92 20.43 1.26
C ALA A 194 10.58 19.86 1.77
N LEU A 195 10.63 18.76 2.52
CA LEU A 195 9.45 18.22 3.17
C LEU A 195 8.90 19.21 4.22
N PRO A 196 7.60 19.53 4.20
CA PRO A 196 7.00 20.38 5.21
C PRO A 196 7.04 19.70 6.59
N ARG A 197 6.97 20.53 7.64
CA ARG A 197 6.87 20.02 9.00
C ARG A 197 5.59 19.20 9.20
N SER A 198 5.64 18.27 10.16
CA SER A 198 4.54 17.35 10.47
C SER A 198 3.27 18.01 11.02
N ASP A 199 3.32 19.32 11.33
CA ASP A 199 2.22 20.15 11.83
C ASP A 199 1.62 21.05 10.73
N ASN A 200 2.21 21.08 9.53
CA ASN A 200 1.75 21.92 8.41
C ASN A 200 1.06 21.09 7.33
N TYR A 201 -0.17 20.68 7.60
CA TYR A 201 -0.95 19.85 6.68
C TYR A 201 -1.28 20.56 5.36
N GLN A 202 -1.39 21.90 5.35
CA GLN A 202 -1.64 22.66 4.12
C GLN A 202 -0.48 22.54 3.13
N ALA A 203 0.76 22.75 3.60
CA ALA A 203 1.93 22.59 2.76
C ALA A 203 2.11 21.14 2.28
N TRP A 204 1.73 20.15 3.11
CA TRP A 204 1.70 18.75 2.69
C TRP A 204 0.67 18.50 1.59
N ALA A 205 -0.57 19.00 1.73
CA ALA A 205 -1.60 18.83 0.71
C ALA A 205 -1.15 19.44 -0.64
N ALA A 206 -0.59 20.64 -0.62
CA ALA A 206 -0.03 21.31 -1.80
C ALA A 206 1.14 20.53 -2.43
N LEU A 207 2.02 19.96 -1.61
CA LEU A 207 3.13 19.13 -2.08
C LEU A 207 2.62 17.86 -2.79
N LEU A 208 1.65 17.16 -2.20
CA LEU A 208 1.10 15.93 -2.79
C LEU A 208 0.39 16.19 -4.12
N ASP A 209 -0.34 17.30 -4.24
CA ASP A 209 -1.03 17.69 -5.48
C ASP A 209 -0.04 18.09 -6.57
N ARG A 210 0.97 18.92 -6.24
CA ARG A 210 2.02 19.35 -7.17
C ARG A 210 2.79 18.17 -7.76
N HIS A 211 3.01 17.12 -6.99
CA HIS A 211 3.74 15.93 -7.42
C HIS A 211 2.83 14.83 -8.00
N HIS A 212 1.54 15.12 -8.22
CA HIS A 212 0.59 14.20 -8.84
C HIS A 212 0.55 12.81 -8.17
N ILE A 213 0.61 12.79 -6.84
CA ILE A 213 0.61 11.54 -6.05
C ILE A 213 -0.71 10.76 -6.21
N SER A 214 -1.79 11.43 -6.62
CA SER A 214 -3.10 10.85 -6.87
C SER A 214 -3.62 11.24 -8.25
N THR A 215 -4.53 10.42 -8.78
CA THR A 215 -5.31 10.74 -9.97
C THR A 215 -6.51 11.64 -9.67
N GLU A 216 -6.79 11.95 -8.40
CA GLU A 216 -7.86 12.89 -8.03
C GLU A 216 -7.50 14.31 -8.50
N PRO A 217 -8.34 14.95 -9.34
CA PRO A 217 -8.09 16.33 -9.74
C PRO A 217 -8.31 17.27 -8.56
N LYS A 218 -7.38 18.22 -8.36
CA LYS A 218 -7.39 19.15 -7.22
C LYS A 218 -7.31 18.40 -5.89
N LEU A 219 -6.29 17.56 -5.75
CA LEU A 219 -6.08 16.76 -4.55
C LEU A 219 -5.92 17.66 -3.33
N GLU A 220 -5.22 18.80 -3.47
CA GLU A 220 -5.02 19.76 -2.38
C GLU A 220 -6.36 20.25 -1.81
N GLU A 221 -7.21 20.85 -2.64
CA GLU A 221 -8.54 21.35 -2.22
C GLU A 221 -9.36 20.23 -1.56
N THR A 222 -9.35 19.03 -2.15
CA THR A 222 -10.13 17.89 -1.64
C THR A 222 -9.64 17.43 -0.27
N LEU A 223 -8.32 17.34 -0.06
CA LEU A 223 -7.75 16.96 1.24
C LEU A 223 -8.04 18.04 2.29
N LEU A 224 -7.90 19.33 1.95
CA LEU A 224 -8.21 20.43 2.87
C LEU A 224 -9.69 20.47 3.26
N GLU A 225 -10.60 20.20 2.32
CA GLU A 225 -12.04 20.07 2.60
C GLU A 225 -12.31 18.92 3.58
N ILE A 226 -11.73 17.74 3.37
CA ILE A 226 -11.88 16.60 4.27
C ILE A 226 -11.31 16.92 5.66
N ILE A 227 -10.10 17.47 5.72
CA ILE A 227 -9.41 17.80 6.98
C ILE A 227 -10.22 18.82 7.79
N SER A 228 -10.74 19.86 7.13
CA SER A 228 -11.56 20.88 7.80
C SER A 228 -12.91 20.36 8.24
N THR A 229 -13.62 19.62 7.38
CA THR A 229 -14.96 19.06 7.65
C THR A 229 -14.96 18.13 8.86
N PHE A 230 -13.92 17.31 8.99
CA PHE A 230 -13.81 16.34 10.09
C PHE A 230 -12.84 16.76 11.20
N GLN A 231 -12.36 18.01 11.16
CA GLN A 231 -11.43 18.60 12.13
C GLN A 231 -10.18 17.73 12.39
N LEU A 232 -9.66 17.10 11.34
CA LEU A 232 -8.56 16.12 11.47
C LEU A 232 -7.25 16.78 11.90
N TYR A 233 -7.10 18.09 11.69
CA TYR A 233 -5.95 18.88 12.12
C TYR A 233 -5.70 18.81 13.65
N GLU A 234 -6.73 18.51 14.45
CA GLU A 234 -6.57 18.33 15.90
C GLU A 234 -5.66 17.14 16.25
N LEU A 235 -5.51 16.18 15.33
CA LEU A 235 -4.69 14.99 15.53
C LEU A 235 -3.20 15.26 15.29
N ASP A 236 -2.84 16.32 14.58
CA ASP A 236 -1.45 16.63 14.25
C ASP A 236 -0.65 17.10 15.47
N SER A 237 -1.34 17.54 16.52
CA SER A 237 -0.76 17.97 17.80
C SER A 237 -0.67 16.87 18.87
N LYS A 238 -1.20 15.66 18.62
CA LYS A 238 -1.26 14.53 19.58
C LYS A 238 -0.11 13.54 19.43
#